data_AF-A0A917QTV4-F1
#
_entry.id   AF-A0A917QTV4-F1
#
_cell.length_a   1.000
_cell.length_b   1.000
_cell.length_c   1.000
_cell.angle_alpha   90.00
_cell.angle_beta   90.00
_cell.angle_gamma   90.00
#
_symmetry.space_group_name_H-M   'P 1'
#
loop_
_entity.id
_entity.type
_entity.pdbx_description
1 polymer ?
#
loop_
_entity_poly.entity_id
_entity_poly.type
_entity_poly.pdbx_seq_one_letter_code
_entity_poly.pdbx_strand_id
1 'polypeptide(L)' 'MGLLSAFRPGTTCDIVFIAAGVLAAVPGDAILYFPESGTVWALRRNGRLEIDDAGYRWTPERTEWLREPFVRKSYVL' A
#
# COMPACT_ATOMS: atom_id res chain seq x y z
N MET A 1 6.01 -5.04 24.62
CA MET A 1 4.99 -4.01 24.91
C MET A 1 5.14 -2.88 23.90
N GLY A 2 4.03 -2.48 23.24
CA GLY A 2 3.89 -1.14 22.63
C GLY A 2 3.96 -1.05 21.10
N LEU A 3 2.96 -1.57 20.36
CA LEU A 3 2.79 -1.26 18.92
C LEU A 3 1.31 -1.19 18.48
N LEU A 4 0.42 -0.75 19.38
CA LEU A 4 -1.02 -0.53 19.07
C LEU A 4 -1.51 0.88 19.44
N SER A 5 -0.61 1.83 19.71
CA SER A 5 -0.99 3.22 20.01
C SER A 5 -1.10 4.05 18.74
N ALA A 6 -2.11 3.79 17.92
CA ALA A 6 -2.58 4.78 16.93
C ALA A 6 -4.03 4.58 16.46
N PHE A 7 -4.83 3.70 17.07
CA PHE A 7 -6.23 3.64 16.72
C PHE A 7 -6.99 4.76 17.46
N ARG A 8 -7.23 5.87 16.75
CA ARG A 8 -8.15 6.93 17.19
C ARG A 8 -9.52 6.67 16.58
N PRO A 9 -10.55 6.34 17.38
CA PRO A 9 -11.91 6.19 16.87
C PRO A 9 -12.44 7.57 16.41
N GLY A 10 -12.80 7.68 15.14
CA GLY A 10 -13.25 8.92 14.49
C GLY A 10 -12.48 9.27 13.21
N THR A 11 -11.32 8.66 12.98
CA THR A 11 -10.58 8.78 11.72
C THR A 11 -11.07 7.70 10.77
N THR A 12 -11.54 8.07 9.57
CA THR A 12 -11.78 7.10 8.48
C THR A 12 -10.55 6.20 8.37
N CYS A 13 -10.73 4.89 8.60
CA CYS A 13 -9.62 3.95 8.50
C CYS A 13 -9.11 4.02 7.05
N ASP A 14 -7.88 4.50 6.85
CA ASP A 14 -7.34 4.70 5.52
C ASP A 14 -7.18 3.33 4.84
N ILE A 15 -7.80 3.16 3.67
CA ILE A 15 -7.75 1.90 2.92
C ILE A 15 -6.31 1.49 2.60
N VAL A 16 -5.39 2.45 2.44
CA VAL A 16 -3.96 2.17 2.19
C VAL A 16 -3.30 1.55 3.41
N PHE A 17 -3.68 1.94 4.63
CA PHE A 17 -3.17 1.33 5.86
C PHE A 17 -3.55 -0.15 5.93
N ILE A 18 -4.83 -0.45 5.68
CA ILE A 18 -5.34 -1.82 5.68
C ILE A 18 -4.66 -2.64 4.59
N ALA A 19 -4.60 -2.11 3.37
CA ALA A 19 -4.01 -2.79 2.23
C ALA A 19 -2.51 -3.08 2.44
N ALA A 20 -1.75 -2.14 3.00
CA ALA A 20 -0.34 -2.35 3.34
C ALA A 20 -0.16 -3.46 4.39
N GLY A 21 -1.04 -3.51 5.39
CA GLY A 21 -1.05 -4.59 6.38
C GLY A 21 -1.32 -5.96 5.77
N VAL A 22 -2.31 -6.06 4.87
CA VAL A 22 -2.64 -7.31 4.16
C VAL A 22 -1.48 -7.73 3.26
N LEU A 23 -0.90 -6.80 2.50
CA LEU A 23 0.22 -7.06 1.60
C LEU A 23 1.43 -7.63 2.37
N ALA A 24 1.73 -7.09 3.55
CA ALA A 24 2.79 -7.58 4.40
C ALA A 24 2.52 -8.97 5.01
N ALA A 25 1.24 -9.37 5.14
CA ALA A 25 0.86 -10.65 5.75
C ALA A 25 0.76 -11.80 4.73
N VAL A 26 0.45 -11.49 3.46
CA VAL A 26 0.37 -12.50 2.39
C VAL A 26 1.79 -12.90 1.97
N PRO A 27 2.11 -14.20 1.82
CA PRO A 27 3.39 -14.62 1.26
C PRO A 27 3.38 -14.55 -0.27
N GLY A 28 4.55 -14.31 -0.87
CA GLY A 28 4.74 -14.38 -2.32
C GLY A 28 4.19 -13.19 -3.09
N ASP A 29 3.92 -13.42 -4.38
CA ASP A 29 3.48 -12.39 -5.31
C ASP A 29 2.04 -11.96 -5.00
N ALA A 30 1.79 -10.65 -5.09
CA ALA A 30 0.51 -10.05 -4.73
C ALA A 30 0.22 -8.80 -5.57
N ILE A 31 -1.05 -8.54 -5.84
CA ILE A 31 -1.52 -7.34 -6.53
C ILE A 31 -2.58 -6.64 -5.70
N LEU A 32 -2.42 -5.33 -5.54
CA LEU A 32 -3.45 -4.46 -5.00
C LEU A 32 -4.07 -3.70 -6.17
N TYR A 33 -5.28 -4.11 -6.54
CA TYR A 33 -6.04 -3.52 -7.63
C TYR A 33 -7.31 -2.89 -7.06
N PHE A 34 -7.59 -1.64 -7.45
CA PHE A 34 -8.80 -0.95 -7.05
C PHE A 34 -9.77 -0.87 -8.25
N PRO A 35 -10.83 -1.71 -8.27
CA PRO A 35 -11.70 -1.85 -9.43
C PRO A 35 -12.36 -0.54 -9.88
N GLU A 36 -12.79 0.28 -8.92
CA GLU A 36 -13.52 1.53 -9.18
C GLU A 36 -12.65 2.56 -9.91
N SER A 37 -11.33 2.53 -9.69
CA SER A 37 -10.39 3.41 -10.40
C SER A 37 -9.74 2.71 -11.61
N GLY A 38 -9.98 1.41 -11.80
CA GLY A 38 -9.31 0.61 -12.82
C GLY A 38 -7.78 0.61 -12.72
N THR A 39 -7.21 0.93 -11.55
CA THR A 39 -5.77 1.16 -11.39
C THR A 39 -5.14 0.09 -10.50
N VAL A 40 -3.98 -0.42 -10.91
CA VAL A 40 -3.11 -1.21 -10.04
C VAL A 40 -2.37 -0.24 -9.12
N TRP A 41 -2.59 -0.36 -7.81
CA TRP A 41 -1.97 0.50 -6.81
C TRP A 41 -0.59 -0.01 -6.41
N ALA A 42 -0.48 -1.33 -6.25
CA ALA A 42 0.75 -1.98 -5.89
C ALA A 42 0.85 -3.38 -6.52
N LEU A 43 2.07 -3.77 -6.85
CA LEU A 43 2.42 -5.09 -7.34
C LEU A 43 3.66 -5.56 -6.58
N ARG A 44 3.54 -6.64 -5.82
CA ARG A 44 4.69 -7.37 -5.32
C ARG A 44 4.97 -8.55 -6.23
N ARG A 45 6.16 -8.56 -6.82
CA ARG A 45 6.61 -9.64 -7.70
C ARG A 45 8.06 -9.97 -7.41
N ASN A 46 8.38 -11.25 -7.24
CA ASN A 46 9.74 -11.72 -6.97
C ASN A 46 10.40 -11.00 -5.77
N GLY A 47 9.62 -10.75 -4.71
CA GLY A 47 10.10 -10.06 -3.51
C GLY A 47 10.32 -8.55 -3.66
N ARG A 48 9.96 -7.95 -4.80
CA ARG A 48 10.03 -6.50 -5.02
C ARG A 48 8.64 -5.89 -5.04
N LEU A 49 8.45 -4.85 -4.24
CA LEU A 49 7.22 -4.05 -4.24
C LEU A 49 7.35 -2.89 -5.22
N GLU A 50 6.45 -2.84 -6.19
CA GLU A 50 6.22 -1.71 -7.09
C GLU A 50 4.92 -1.02 -6.65
N ILE A 51 4.95 0.30 -6.48
CA ILE A 51 3.74 1.11 -6.29
C ILE A 51 3.55 2.04 -7.47
N ASP A 52 2.31 2.37 -7.79
CA ASP A 52 2.05 3.36 -8.82
C ASP A 52 2.60 4.74 -8.43
N ASP A 53 2.92 5.58 -9.41
CA ASP A 53 3.49 6.90 -9.16
C ASP A 53 2.44 8.02 -8.96
N ALA A 54 1.15 7.68 -8.78
CA ALA A 54 0.13 8.69 -8.54
C ALA A 54 0.33 9.32 -7.15
N GLY A 55 0.98 10.48 -7.12
CA GLY A 55 1.40 11.16 -5.89
C GLY A 55 0.28 11.44 -4.89
N TYR A 56 -0.97 11.63 -5.35
CA TYR A 56 -2.11 11.85 -4.44
C TYR A 56 -2.50 10.61 -3.64
N ARG A 57 -2.18 9.40 -4.15
CA ARG A 57 -2.47 8.13 -3.49
C ARG A 57 -1.39 7.79 -2.48
N TRP A 58 -0.14 7.93 -2.88
CA TRP A 58 1.04 7.59 -2.07
C TRP A 58 1.68 8.85 -1.49
N THR A 59 0.98 9.48 -0.55
CA THR A 59 1.53 10.58 0.26
C THR A 59 2.67 10.06 1.16
N PRO A 60 3.55 10.93 1.67
CA PRO A 60 4.62 10.53 2.58
C PRO A 60 4.13 9.65 3.73
N GLU A 61 3.04 10.05 4.39
CA GLU A 61 2.45 9.34 5.53
C GLU A 61 1.96 7.94 5.16
N ARG A 62 1.39 7.78 3.96
CA ARG A 62 0.91 6.49 3.47
C ARG A 62 2.06 5.57 3.08
N THR A 63 3.15 6.12 2.56
CA THR A 63 4.35 5.33 2.24
C THR A 63 5.07 4.82 3.49
N GLU A 64 4.92 5.49 4.64
CA GLU A 64 5.45 4.98 5.93
C GLU A 64 4.79 3.68 6.39
N TRP A 65 3.59 3.37 5.89
CA TRP A 65 2.90 2.11 6.21
C TRP A 65 3.41 0.93 5.37
N LEU A 66 4.14 1.18 4.29
CA LEU A 66 4.79 0.14 3.51
C LEU A 66 6.04 -0.33 4.25
N ARG A 67 5.96 -1.53 4.84
CA ARG A 67 7.04 -2.12 5.64
C ARG A 67 8.20 -2.66 4.79
N GLU A 68 8.01 -2.73 3.49
CA GLU A 68 8.97 -3.30 2.53
C GLU A 68 9.52 -2.18 1.63
N PRO A 69 10.81 -2.23 1.24
CA PRO A 69 11.34 -1.32 0.23
C PRO A 69 10.51 -1.38 -1.05
N PHE A 70 10.13 -0.21 -1.56
CA PHE A 70 9.32 -0.11 -2.77
C PHE A 70 9.98 0.76 -3.83
N VAL A 71 9.56 0.56 -5.07
CA VAL A 71 9.88 1.46 -6.19
C VAL A 71 8.60 2.05 -6.77
N ARG A 72 8.66 3.31 -7.17
CA ARG A 72 7.57 3.97 -7.89
C ARG A 72 7.64 3.60 -9.36
N LYS A 73 6.49 3.31 -9.96
CA LYS A 73 6.39 2.94 -11.37
C LYS A 73 5.10 3.48 -11.97
N SER A 74 5.24 4.21 -13.07
CA SER A 74 4.09 4.61 -13.88
C SER A 74 3.80 3.49 -14.88
N TYR A 75 2.65 2.85 -14.75
CA TYR A 75 2.14 1.96 -15.79
C TYR A 75 1.46 2.85 -16.84
N VAL A 76 2.19 3.13 -17.92
CA VAL A 76 1.58 3.70 -19.14
C VAL A 76 0.95 2.52 -19.86
N LEU A 77 -0.39 2.48 -19.88
CA LEU A 77 -1.13 1.59 -20.77
C LEU A 77 -1.04 2.09 -22.21
#